data_AF-A0A0W1DR78-F1
#
_entry.id   AF-A0A0W1DR78-F1
#
_cell.length_a   1.000
_cell.length_b   1.000
_cell.length_c   1.000
_cell.angle_alpha   90.00
_cell.angle_beta   90.00
_cell.angle_gamma   90.00
#
_symmetry.space_group_name_H-M   'P 1'
#
loop_
_entity.id
_entity.type
_entity.pdbx_description
1 polymer ?
#
loop_
_entity_poly.entity_id
_entity_poly.type
_entity_poly.pdbx_seq_one_letter_code
_entity_poly.pdbx_strand_id
1 'polypeptide(L)'
;MRGWVLALAVIAGSVPAAAQTIKMPIAKGFWIAATAKCATATNGYAYDGARWGAVYYYGPNASMGPVAEMEKIGRTNPVPGGFTNMQLGDFQGAGYFHLKPVGPARVILRTGAPGPEGIQVMDDQLIKCDYAALSPKMKQALQKLAPALAVK
;
A
#
# COMPACT_ATOMS: atom_id res chain seq x y z
N MET A 1 46.20 35.67 -39.20
CA MET A 1 45.09 34.71 -39.01
C MET A 1 44.94 34.45 -37.51
N ARG A 2 43.92 35.02 -36.87
CA ARG A 2 43.64 34.86 -35.43
C ARG A 2 42.63 33.72 -35.26
N GLY A 3 43.08 32.57 -34.79
CA GLY A 3 42.22 31.43 -34.46
C GLY A 3 41.55 31.65 -33.11
N TRP A 4 40.23 31.58 -33.07
CA TRP A 4 39.44 31.52 -31.84
C TRP A 4 38.99 30.08 -31.64
N VAL A 5 39.41 29.47 -30.53
CA VAL A 5 38.88 28.19 -30.06
C VAL A 5 37.67 28.52 -29.19
N LEU A 6 36.47 28.23 -29.71
CA LEU A 6 35.24 28.25 -28.92
C LEU A 6 35.16 26.95 -28.10
N ALA A 7 35.28 27.08 -26.78
CA ALA A 7 35.02 26.00 -25.85
C ALA A 7 33.50 25.80 -25.71
N LEU A 8 33.01 24.63 -26.10
CA LEU A 8 31.64 24.18 -25.85
C LEU A 8 31.55 23.62 -24.43
N ALA A 9 30.99 24.41 -23.51
CA ALA A 9 30.59 23.93 -22.20
C ALA A 9 29.30 23.10 -22.32
N VAL A 10 29.41 21.78 -22.22
CA VAL A 10 28.26 20.87 -22.11
C VAL A 10 27.73 20.97 -20.68
N ILE A 11 26.64 21.71 -20.51
CA ILE A 11 25.89 21.73 -19.25
C ILE A 11 25.09 20.42 -19.21
N ALA A 12 25.62 19.41 -18.52
CA ALA A 12 24.89 18.20 -18.20
C ALA A 12 23.77 18.56 -17.21
N GLY A 13 22.60 18.93 -17.74
CA GLY A 13 21.39 19.13 -16.96
C GLY A 13 20.94 17.78 -16.40
N SER A 14 21.27 17.52 -15.14
CA SER A 14 20.64 16.47 -14.34
C SER A 14 19.18 16.84 -14.13
N VAL A 15 18.33 16.42 -15.05
CA VAL A 15 16.87 16.50 -14.89
C VAL A 15 16.54 15.70 -13.63
N PRO A 16 15.92 16.30 -12.60
CA PRO A 16 15.50 15.55 -11.42
C PRO A 16 14.58 14.44 -11.90
N ALA A 17 14.86 13.19 -11.54
CA ALA A 17 13.95 12.08 -11.77
C ALA A 17 12.63 12.43 -11.08
N ALA A 18 11.63 12.83 -11.87
CA ALA A 18 10.31 13.14 -11.36
C ALA A 18 9.81 11.91 -10.59
N ALA A 19 9.51 12.08 -9.31
CA ALA A 19 9.01 11.00 -8.48
C ALA A 19 7.74 10.44 -9.15
N GLN A 20 7.78 9.17 -9.54
CA GLN A 20 6.62 8.50 -10.12
C GLN A 20 5.47 8.58 -9.12
N THR A 21 4.39 9.24 -9.51
CA THR A 21 3.21 9.35 -8.64
C THR A 21 2.50 8.00 -8.63
N ILE A 22 2.56 7.31 -7.49
CA ILE A 22 1.84 6.07 -7.27
C ILE A 22 0.33 6.35 -7.34
N LYS A 23 -0.33 5.79 -8.36
CA LYS A 23 -1.78 5.93 -8.54
C LYS A 23 -2.46 4.64 -8.08
N MET A 24 -2.94 4.67 -6.84
CA MET A 24 -3.79 3.62 -6.27
C MET A 24 -5.26 3.89 -6.58
N PRO A 25 -6.09 2.86 -6.79
CA PRO A 25 -7.50 3.03 -7.13
C PRO A 25 -8.40 3.27 -5.90
N ILE A 26 -7.80 3.58 -4.74
CA ILE A 26 -8.46 3.67 -3.44
C ILE A 26 -7.90 4.85 -2.64
N ALA A 27 -8.70 5.38 -1.72
CA ALA A 27 -8.25 6.43 -0.81
C ALA A 27 -7.28 5.88 0.25
N LYS A 28 -6.42 6.75 0.78
CA LYS A 28 -5.63 6.45 1.99
C LYS A 28 -6.56 5.99 3.11
N GLY A 29 -6.12 5.04 3.93
CA GLY A 29 -6.91 4.58 5.06
C GLY A 29 -6.47 3.25 5.63
N PHE A 30 -7.19 2.84 6.67
CA PHE A 30 -7.11 1.51 7.26
C PHE A 30 -8.29 0.67 6.78
N TRP A 31 -7.99 -0.50 6.23
CA TRP A 31 -8.91 -1.37 5.54
C TRP A 31 -8.99 -2.71 6.26
N ILE A 32 -10.19 -3.11 6.68
CA ILE A 32 -10.40 -4.35 7.45
C ILE A 32 -11.28 -5.30 6.65
N ALA A 33 -11.24 -6.59 7.00
CA ALA A 33 -12.19 -7.56 6.45
C ALA A 33 -13.64 -7.05 6.60
N ALA A 34 -14.46 -7.19 5.56
CA ALA A 34 -15.82 -6.66 5.53
C ALA A 34 -16.75 -7.26 6.59
N THR A 35 -16.38 -8.41 7.17
CA THR A 35 -17.07 -9.08 8.27
C THR A 35 -16.68 -8.56 9.66
N ALA A 36 -15.60 -7.78 9.75
CA ALA A 36 -15.12 -7.20 11.00
C ALA A 36 -15.75 -5.83 11.28
N LYS A 37 -15.59 -5.34 12.52
CA LYS A 37 -16.10 -4.03 12.97
C LYS A 37 -14.93 -3.09 13.26
N CYS A 38 -14.97 -1.87 12.73
CA CYS A 38 -13.91 -0.88 12.92
C CYS A 38 -13.56 -0.62 14.40
N ALA A 39 -14.58 -0.57 15.27
CA ALA A 39 -14.40 -0.29 16.69
C ALA A 39 -13.64 -1.39 17.46
N THR A 40 -13.57 -2.61 16.91
CA THR A 40 -12.94 -3.77 17.58
C THR A 40 -11.86 -4.44 16.73
N ALA A 41 -11.53 -3.87 15.57
CA ALA A 41 -10.54 -4.45 14.67
C ALA A 41 -9.16 -4.46 15.33
N THR A 42 -8.54 -5.63 15.32
CA THR A 42 -7.17 -5.85 15.82
C THR A 42 -6.16 -6.05 14.69
N ASN A 43 -6.65 -6.21 13.46
CA ASN A 43 -5.84 -6.34 12.26
C ASN A 43 -6.54 -5.67 11.05
N GLY A 44 -5.77 -5.45 10.00
CA GLY A 44 -6.21 -4.90 8.73
C GLY A 44 -5.02 -4.49 7.88
N TYR A 45 -5.28 -3.81 6.78
CA TYR A 45 -4.28 -3.28 5.86
C TYR A 45 -4.26 -1.75 5.91
N ALA A 46 -3.08 -1.16 5.98
CA ALA A 46 -2.89 0.28 5.92
C ALA A 46 -2.40 0.70 4.54
N TYR A 47 -3.05 1.71 3.95
CA TYR A 47 -2.56 2.42 2.77
C TYR A 47 -2.31 3.89 3.10
N ASP A 48 -1.05 4.31 3.23
CA ASP A 48 -0.71 5.66 3.68
C ASP A 48 -0.45 6.67 2.54
N GLY A 49 -0.59 6.22 1.29
CA GLY A 49 -0.28 7.01 0.09
C GLY A 49 1.03 6.60 -0.60
N ALA A 50 1.90 5.89 0.10
CA ALA A 50 3.19 5.43 -0.44
C ALA A 50 3.46 3.96 -0.12
N ARG A 51 2.88 3.44 0.96
CA ARG A 51 3.06 2.08 1.44
C ARG A 51 1.72 1.36 1.58
N TRP A 52 1.73 0.06 1.33
CA TRP A 52 0.63 -0.86 1.56
C TRP A 52 1.11 -2.04 2.41
N GLY A 53 0.29 -2.49 3.35
CA GLY A 53 0.58 -3.75 4.05
C GLY A 53 -0.22 -3.95 5.32
N ALA A 54 0.00 -5.09 5.96
CA ALA A 54 -0.76 -5.48 7.14
C ALA A 54 -0.33 -4.68 8.37
N VAL A 55 -1.28 -4.32 9.22
CA VAL A 55 -1.06 -3.82 10.57
C VAL A 55 -1.92 -4.65 11.50
N TYR A 56 -1.30 -5.27 12.49
CA TYR A 56 -2.00 -6.22 13.35
C TYR A 56 -1.41 -6.33 14.75
N TYR A 57 -2.26 -6.79 15.65
CA TYR A 57 -1.90 -7.31 16.95
C TYR A 57 -2.02 -8.84 16.92
N TYR A 58 -1.17 -9.54 17.65
CA TYR A 58 -1.07 -11.01 17.67
C TYR A 58 -1.07 -11.55 19.11
N GLY A 59 -0.96 -12.87 19.25
CA GLY A 59 -1.08 -13.56 20.54
C GLY A 59 -2.52 -13.66 21.05
N PRO A 60 -2.76 -14.36 22.18
CA PRO A 60 -4.08 -14.52 22.75
C PRO A 60 -4.75 -13.16 22.97
N ASN A 61 -5.98 -13.01 22.48
CA ASN A 61 -6.77 -11.78 22.58
C ASN A 61 -6.05 -10.53 22.03
N ALA A 62 -5.17 -10.70 21.04
CA ALA A 62 -4.42 -9.59 20.44
C ALA A 62 -3.59 -8.80 21.48
N SER A 63 -3.02 -9.50 22.45
CA SER A 63 -2.24 -8.91 23.56
C SER A 63 -0.87 -8.40 23.14
N MET A 64 -0.31 -8.88 22.04
CA MET A 64 1.04 -8.54 21.55
C MET A 64 0.99 -7.65 20.30
N GLY A 65 2.04 -6.85 20.07
CA GLY A 65 2.13 -5.89 18.98
C GLY A 65 2.02 -4.43 19.44
N PRO A 66 1.78 -3.47 18.53
CA PRO A 66 1.41 -3.68 17.13
C PRO A 66 2.61 -4.01 16.23
N VAL A 67 2.35 -4.80 15.19
CA VAL A 67 3.27 -5.10 14.08
C VAL A 67 2.74 -4.46 12.81
N ALA A 68 3.65 -3.96 11.97
CA ALA A 68 3.33 -3.54 10.61
C ALA A 68 4.30 -4.20 9.62
N GLU A 69 3.72 -4.80 8.60
CA GLU A 69 4.41 -5.36 7.43
C GLU A 69 4.06 -4.49 6.23
N MET A 70 4.41 -3.20 6.32
CA MET A 70 4.10 -2.19 5.30
C MET A 70 5.26 -1.98 4.36
N GLU A 71 5.03 -2.29 3.09
CA GLU A 71 6.04 -2.16 2.05
C GLU A 71 5.76 -0.96 1.15
N LYS A 72 6.82 -0.36 0.62
CA LYS A 72 6.70 0.74 -0.36
C LYS A 72 6.04 0.21 -1.63
N ILE A 73 5.10 0.96 -2.17
CA ILE A 73 4.54 0.67 -3.50
C ILE A 73 5.52 1.25 -4.52
N GLY A 74 6.22 0.38 -5.25
CA GLY A 74 7.18 0.79 -6.28
C GLY A 74 6.49 1.18 -7.58
N ARG A 75 5.47 0.42 -7.98
CA ARG A 75 4.71 0.63 -9.21
C ARG A 75 3.29 0.11 -9.09
N THR A 76 2.36 0.76 -9.80
CA THR A 76 1.02 0.25 -10.03
C THR A 76 0.73 0.12 -11.52
N ASN A 77 0.03 -0.96 -11.92
CA ASN A 77 -0.41 -1.15 -13.31
C ASN A 77 -1.83 -1.71 -13.33
N PRO A 78 -2.69 -1.31 -14.29
CA PRO A 78 -3.98 -1.96 -14.49
C PRO A 78 -3.79 -3.42 -14.93
N VAL A 79 -4.66 -4.32 -14.47
CA VAL A 79 -4.71 -5.73 -14.89
C VAL A 79 -6.17 -6.15 -15.13
N PRO A 80 -6.43 -7.25 -15.85
CA PRO A 80 -7.79 -7.66 -16.21
C PRO A 80 -8.74 -7.78 -15.02
N GLY A 81 -10.04 -7.62 -15.28
CA GLY A 81 -11.09 -7.69 -14.26
C GLY A 81 -11.27 -6.41 -13.44
N GLY A 82 -10.62 -5.31 -13.84
CA GLY A 82 -10.71 -4.01 -13.16
C GLY A 82 -9.81 -3.92 -11.92
N PHE A 83 -8.82 -4.80 -11.82
CA PHE A 83 -7.83 -4.77 -10.75
C PHE A 83 -6.66 -3.85 -11.11
N THR A 84 -5.97 -3.38 -10.08
CA THR A 84 -4.67 -2.70 -10.16
C THR A 84 -3.65 -3.56 -9.45
N ASN A 85 -2.61 -4.00 -10.15
CA ASN A 85 -1.45 -4.64 -9.54
C ASN A 85 -0.65 -3.63 -8.72
N MET A 86 -0.25 -4.03 -7.52
CA MET A 86 0.65 -3.30 -6.64
C MET A 86 1.96 -4.06 -6.52
N GLN A 87 3.04 -3.50 -7.09
CA GLN A 87 4.37 -4.02 -6.85
C GLN A 87 4.88 -3.44 -5.53
N LEU A 88 5.06 -4.31 -4.54
CA LEU A 88 5.55 -3.95 -3.20
C LEU A 88 7.05 -4.21 -3.10
N GLY A 89 7.78 -3.22 -2.57
CA GLY A 89 9.23 -3.24 -2.46
C GLY A 89 9.92 -3.56 -3.78
N ASP A 90 11.04 -4.27 -3.70
CA ASP A 90 11.78 -4.78 -4.84
C ASP A 90 11.38 -6.22 -5.20
N PHE A 91 10.20 -6.68 -4.75
CA PHE A 91 9.78 -8.07 -4.92
C PHE A 91 9.73 -8.48 -6.40
N GLN A 92 10.48 -9.54 -6.73
CA GLN A 92 10.57 -10.14 -8.07
C GLN A 92 9.95 -11.55 -8.14
N GLY A 93 9.23 -11.98 -7.10
CA GLY A 93 8.61 -13.31 -7.08
C GLY A 93 7.31 -13.39 -7.88
N ALA A 94 6.80 -14.60 -8.07
CA ALA A 94 5.55 -14.85 -8.80
C ALA A 94 4.27 -14.49 -8.01
N GLY A 95 4.40 -14.16 -6.72
CA GLY A 95 3.29 -13.66 -5.92
C GLY A 95 2.86 -12.25 -6.31
N TYR A 96 1.63 -11.87 -6.00
CA TYR A 96 1.11 -10.55 -6.34
C TYR A 96 0.01 -10.07 -5.40
N PHE A 97 -0.15 -8.75 -5.36
CA PHE A 97 -1.26 -8.08 -4.71
C PHE A 97 -1.99 -7.21 -5.71
N HIS A 98 -3.28 -7.50 -5.90
CA HIS A 98 -4.15 -6.78 -6.80
C HIS A 98 -5.27 -6.13 -6.01
N LEU A 99 -5.59 -4.86 -6.29
CA LEU A 99 -6.71 -4.16 -5.67
C LEU A 99 -7.75 -3.74 -6.69
N LYS A 100 -9.02 -3.98 -6.37
CA LYS A 100 -10.17 -3.53 -7.16
C LYS A 100 -11.14 -2.76 -6.26
N PRO A 101 -11.41 -1.47 -6.53
CA PRO A 101 -12.50 -0.78 -5.86
C PRO A 101 -13.84 -1.37 -6.31
N VAL A 102 -14.73 -1.60 -5.35
CA VAL A 102 -16.13 -2.03 -5.61
C VAL A 102 -17.15 -1.05 -5.03
N GLY A 103 -16.68 0.03 -4.41
CA GLY A 103 -17.45 1.16 -3.93
C GLY A 103 -16.57 2.20 -3.22
N PRO A 104 -17.13 3.33 -2.74
CA PRO A 104 -16.34 4.44 -2.16
C PRO A 104 -15.46 4.05 -0.96
N ALA A 105 -15.88 3.05 -0.19
CA ALA A 105 -15.19 2.54 0.99
C ALA A 105 -15.11 1.01 1.00
N ARG A 106 -15.13 0.38 -0.18
CA ARG A 106 -15.16 -1.08 -0.34
C ARG A 106 -14.24 -1.52 -1.46
N VAL A 107 -13.43 -2.54 -1.21
CA VAL A 107 -12.45 -3.06 -2.17
C VAL A 107 -12.39 -4.58 -2.12
N ILE A 108 -11.90 -5.18 -3.19
CA ILE A 108 -11.42 -6.56 -3.19
C ILE A 108 -9.90 -6.50 -3.25
N LEU A 109 -9.25 -7.05 -2.23
CA LEU A 109 -7.83 -7.37 -2.26
C LEU A 109 -7.68 -8.81 -2.75
N ARG A 110 -7.05 -8.97 -3.90
CA ARG A 110 -6.67 -10.27 -4.44
C ARG A 110 -5.20 -10.52 -4.15
N THR A 111 -4.91 -11.61 -3.47
CA THR A 111 -3.56 -12.08 -3.20
C THR A 111 -3.30 -13.34 -3.99
N GLY A 112 -2.25 -13.33 -4.82
CA GLY A 112 -1.72 -14.52 -5.47
C GLY A 112 -0.44 -14.95 -4.77
N ALA A 113 -0.39 -16.18 -4.27
CA ALA A 113 0.80 -16.75 -3.64
C ALA A 113 1.22 -18.04 -4.33
N PRO A 114 2.52 -18.27 -4.57
CA PRO A 114 3.00 -19.56 -5.07
C PRO A 114 2.67 -20.69 -4.09
N GLY A 115 2.07 -21.76 -4.58
CA GLY A 115 1.85 -23.00 -3.87
C GLY A 115 2.27 -24.22 -4.70
N PRO A 116 2.15 -25.44 -4.15
CA PRO A 116 2.60 -26.68 -4.82
C PRO A 116 1.95 -26.92 -6.20
N GLU A 117 0.70 -26.47 -6.38
CA GLU A 117 -0.09 -26.67 -7.60
C GLU A 117 -0.11 -25.42 -8.52
N GLY A 118 0.74 -24.44 -8.25
CA GLY A 118 0.76 -23.15 -8.94
C GLY A 118 0.30 -21.99 -8.06
N ILE A 119 -0.13 -20.89 -8.68
CA ILE A 119 -0.57 -19.70 -7.94
C ILE A 119 -1.92 -19.95 -7.28
N GLN A 120 -1.92 -19.89 -5.95
CA GLN A 120 -3.12 -19.90 -5.12
C GLN A 120 -3.66 -18.47 -5.02
N VAL A 121 -4.93 -18.30 -5.33
CA VAL A 121 -5.58 -16.98 -5.40
C VAL A 121 -6.63 -16.86 -4.31
N MET A 122 -6.57 -15.79 -3.53
CA MET A 122 -7.55 -15.45 -2.51
C MET A 122 -8.06 -14.04 -2.70
N ASP A 123 -9.38 -13.85 -2.64
CA ASP A 123 -10.05 -12.55 -2.74
C ASP A 123 -10.67 -12.17 -1.40
N ASP A 124 -10.08 -11.17 -0.73
CA ASP A 124 -10.60 -10.60 0.50
C ASP A 124 -11.45 -9.36 0.20
N GLN A 125 -12.69 -9.35 0.69
CA GLN A 125 -13.51 -8.15 0.69
C GLN A 125 -13.13 -7.27 1.87
N LEU A 126 -12.70 -6.04 1.61
CA LEU A 126 -12.32 -5.09 2.64
C LEU A 126 -13.21 -3.85 2.65
N ILE A 127 -13.39 -3.29 3.84
CA ILE A 127 -14.04 -1.99 4.06
C ILE A 127 -13.05 -1.00 4.65
N LYS A 128 -13.13 0.27 4.25
CA LYS A 128 -12.36 1.35 4.87
C LYS A 128 -13.01 1.75 6.19
N CYS A 129 -12.20 1.85 7.24
CA CYS A 129 -12.62 2.44 8.50
C CYS A 129 -12.31 3.93 8.54
N ASP A 130 -13.27 4.71 9.03
CA ASP A 130 -12.99 6.06 9.48
C ASP A 130 -12.06 6.00 10.70
N TYR A 131 -11.01 6.83 10.70
CA TYR A 131 -10.05 6.85 11.79
C TYR A 131 -10.73 7.10 13.15
N ALA A 132 -11.75 7.95 13.18
CA ALA A 132 -12.55 8.24 14.37
C ALA A 132 -13.29 7.02 14.94
N ALA A 133 -13.70 6.08 14.07
CA ALA A 133 -14.43 4.87 14.46
C ALA A 133 -13.52 3.72 14.96
N LEU A 134 -12.19 3.87 14.87
CA LEU A 134 -11.24 2.89 15.35
C LEU A 134 -11.13 2.89 16.89
N SER A 135 -10.78 1.73 17.45
CA SER A 135 -10.43 1.61 18.87
C SER A 135 -9.27 2.54 19.24
N PRO A 136 -9.18 3.03 20.49
CA PRO A 136 -8.02 3.80 20.96
C PRO A 136 -6.69 3.08 20.69
N LYS A 137 -6.67 1.76 20.91
CA LYS A 137 -5.50 0.90 20.68
C LYS A 137 -5.06 0.87 19.21
N MET A 138 -6.00 0.81 18.26
CA MET A 138 -5.66 0.85 16.84
C MET A 138 -5.27 2.26 16.37
N LYS A 139 -5.93 3.30 16.88
CA LYS A 139 -5.55 4.70 16.62
C LYS A 139 -4.08 4.95 16.97
N GLN A 140 -3.66 4.49 18.15
CA GLN A 140 -2.28 4.59 18.62
C GLN A 140 -1.30 3.79 17.74
N ALA A 141 -1.67 2.57 17.33
CA ALA A 141 -0.86 1.78 16.40
C ALA A 141 -0.62 2.50 15.08
N LEU A 142 -1.69 3.04 14.48
CA LEU A 142 -1.60 3.75 13.20
C LEU A 142 -0.82 5.06 13.32
N GLN A 143 -0.93 5.79 14.43
CA GLN A 143 -0.09 6.96 14.69
C GLN A 143 1.39 6.61 14.66
N LYS A 144 1.77 5.47 15.25
CA LYS A 144 3.17 5.02 15.31
C LYS A 144 3.66 4.45 13.96
N LEU A 145 2.84 3.64 13.29
CA LEU A 145 3.27 2.81 12.16
C LEU A 145 2.95 3.41 10.79
N ALA A 146 1.90 4.23 10.72
CA ALA A 146 1.39 4.87 9.49
C ALA A 146 0.88 6.30 9.80
N PRO A 147 1.74 7.22 10.28
CA PRO A 147 1.32 8.53 10.79
C PRO A 147 0.55 9.38 9.77
N ALA A 148 0.80 9.19 8.47
CA ALA A 148 0.04 9.88 7.41
C ALA A 148 -1.46 9.51 7.36
N LEU A 149 -1.90 8.49 8.12
CA LEU A 149 -3.30 8.12 8.31
C LEU A 149 -3.97 8.79 9.51
N ALA A 150 -3.20 9.37 10.42
CA ALA A 150 -3.71 10.00 11.63
C ALA A 150 -4.14 11.47 11.40
N VAL A 151 -3.95 11.99 10.19
CA VAL A 151 -4.24 13.39 9.83
C VAL A 151 -5.63 13.48 9.21
N LYS A 152 -6.43 14.44 9.71
CA LYS A 152 -7.78 14.77 9.21
C LYS A 152 -7.73 15.44 7.85
#